data_AF-A0A961MWE2-F1
#
_entry.id   AF-A0A961MWE2-F1
#
_cell.length_a   1.000
_cell.length_b   1.000
_cell.length_c   1.000
_cell.angle_alpha   90.00
_cell.angle_beta   90.00
_cell.angle_gamma   90.00
#
_symmetry.space_group_name_H-M   'P 1'
#
loop_
_entity.id
_entity.type
_entity.pdbx_description
1 polymer ?
#
loop_
_entity_poly.entity_id
_entity_poly.type
_entity_poly.pdbx_seq_one_letter_code
_entity_poly.pdbx_strand_id
1 'polypeptide(L)'
;DWSDDAFWSELKKRLPEEVAARLETGPSIEKSIAPLRSFVAEPMRYGNLFLAGDAAHIVPPTGARGLNSAASDIYYLYHGMMDHYLKGDDAGLEAYSAKALARVWKAQRFSWWMTTLLHTFPDTIPYDKKLQSTDLEYLFSSDAALSSVAENYVGLPF
;
A
#
# COMPACT_ATOMS: atom_id res chain seq x y z
N ASP A 1 -0.33 26.58 -5.31
CA ASP A 1 1.12 26.35 -5.28
C ASP A 1 1.58 26.31 -3.83
N TRP A 2 2.34 25.30 -3.42
CA TRP A 2 2.86 25.17 -2.05
C TRP A 2 4.35 25.54 -2.04
N SER A 3 4.72 26.62 -1.35
CA SER A 3 6.13 26.98 -1.15
C SER A 3 6.81 26.02 -0.16
N ASP A 4 8.14 25.98 -0.18
CA ASP A 4 8.92 25.15 0.74
C ASP A 4 8.66 25.56 2.20
N ASP A 5 8.63 26.87 2.47
CA ASP A 5 8.31 27.39 3.80
C ASP A 5 6.90 27.01 4.26
N ALA A 6 5.91 27.07 3.37
CA ALA A 6 4.55 26.66 3.68
C ALA A 6 4.47 25.16 4.00
N PHE A 7 5.18 24.33 3.22
CA PHE A 7 5.26 22.88 3.46
C PHE A 7 5.91 22.58 4.81
N TRP A 8 7.07 23.15 5.11
CA TRP A 8 7.78 22.91 6.37
C TRP A 8 7.02 23.43 7.58
N SER A 9 6.40 24.61 7.47
CA SER A 9 5.54 25.17 8.51
C SER A 9 4.36 24.25 8.82
N GLU A 10 3.72 23.70 7.80
CA GLU A 10 2.59 22.81 7.98
C GLU A 10 3.00 21.42 8.50
N LEU A 11 4.13 20.87 8.04
CA LEU A 11 4.66 19.60 8.56
C LEU A 11 4.97 19.69 10.05
N LYS A 12 5.62 20.77 10.50
CA LYS A 12 5.97 20.97 11.91
C LYS A 12 4.75 21.00 12.84
N LYS A 13 3.61 21.53 12.38
CA LYS A 13 2.35 21.55 13.17
C LYS A 13 1.75 20.17 13.40
N ARG A 14 2.11 19.18 12.57
CA ARG A 14 1.51 17.83 12.57
C ARG A 14 2.44 16.79 13.20
N LEU A 15 3.61 17.19 13.66
CA LEU A 15 4.57 16.36 14.37
C LEU A 15 4.57 16.70 15.87
N PRO A 16 4.95 15.75 16.74
CA PRO A 16 5.25 16.06 18.13
C PRO A 16 6.31 17.17 18.24
N GLU A 17 6.21 18.00 19.27
CA GLU A 17 7.05 19.19 19.44
C GLU A 17 8.55 18.86 19.45
N GLU A 18 8.93 17.78 20.13
CA GLU A 18 10.31 17.31 20.22
C GLU A 18 10.86 16.76 18.89
N VAL A 19 9.99 16.31 17.99
CA VAL A 19 10.37 15.89 16.64
C VAL A 19 10.50 17.12 15.74
N ALA A 20 9.54 18.03 15.79
CA ALA A 20 9.55 19.27 15.02
C ALA A 20 10.74 20.18 15.36
N ALA A 21 11.14 20.23 16.63
CA ALA A 21 12.28 21.03 17.10
C ALA A 21 13.64 20.54 16.57
N ARG A 22 13.75 19.26 16.22
CA ARG A 22 14.97 18.64 15.67
C ARG A 22 14.94 18.48 14.15
N LEU A 23 13.84 18.87 13.49
CA LEU A 23 13.68 18.75 12.05
C LEU A 23 14.54 19.79 11.32
N GLU A 24 15.55 19.31 10.60
CA GLU A 24 16.33 20.11 9.65
C GLU A 24 15.54 20.32 8.36
N THR A 25 15.41 21.57 7.92
CA THR A 25 14.66 21.95 6.72
C THR A 25 15.61 22.44 5.62
N GLY A 26 15.18 22.37 4.36
CA GLY A 26 15.96 22.84 3.22
C GLY A 26 15.11 23.05 1.96
N PRO A 27 15.72 23.51 0.85
CA PRO A 27 15.03 23.65 -0.42
C PRO A 27 14.60 22.28 -0.94
N SER A 28 13.41 22.22 -1.53
CA SER A 28 12.89 21.02 -2.16
C SER A 28 13.69 20.64 -3.41
N ILE A 29 13.97 19.34 -3.58
CA ILE A 29 14.53 18.79 -4.83
C ILE A 29 13.40 18.48 -5.82
N GLU A 30 12.27 18.00 -5.31
CA GLU A 30 11.05 17.68 -6.07
C GLU A 30 9.83 17.99 -5.19
N LYS A 31 8.73 18.41 -5.83
CA LYS A 31 7.42 18.53 -5.21
C LYS A 31 6.34 18.12 -6.20
N SER A 32 5.49 17.20 -5.76
CA SER A 32 4.30 16.79 -6.48
C SER A 32 3.16 16.46 -5.53
N ILE A 33 1.95 16.37 -6.09
CA ILE A 33 0.76 15.93 -5.36
C ILE A 33 0.36 14.58 -5.95
N ALA A 34 0.46 13.53 -5.13
CA ALA A 34 0.02 12.20 -5.51
C ALA A 34 -1.43 11.97 -5.05
N PRO A 35 -2.38 11.67 -5.96
CA PRO A 35 -3.73 11.30 -5.55
C PRO A 35 -3.74 9.91 -4.92
N LEU A 36 -4.47 9.75 -3.81
CA LEU A 36 -4.71 8.44 -3.21
C LEU A 36 -5.79 7.70 -4.01
N ARG A 37 -5.48 6.49 -4.47
CA ARG A 37 -6.42 5.65 -5.22
C ARG A 37 -6.20 4.17 -4.88
N SER A 38 -7.31 3.44 -4.82
CA SER A 38 -7.32 1.98 -4.87
C SER A 38 -7.93 1.52 -6.19
N PHE A 39 -7.30 0.56 -6.86
CA PHE A 39 -7.78 -0.04 -8.10
C PHE A 39 -7.31 -1.49 -8.20
N VAL A 40 -8.14 -2.38 -8.74
CA VAL A 40 -7.80 -3.78 -9.05
C VAL A 40 -8.53 -4.18 -10.33
N ALA A 41 -7.82 -4.78 -11.29
CA ALA A 41 -8.37 -5.38 -12.50
C ALA A 41 -8.53 -6.89 -12.32
N GLU A 42 -9.74 -7.40 -12.58
CA GLU A 42 -10.05 -8.82 -12.54
C GLU A 42 -10.73 -9.26 -13.84
N PRO A 43 -10.23 -10.32 -14.52
CA PRO A 43 -8.98 -11.03 -14.26
C PRO A 43 -7.73 -10.21 -14.65
N MET A 44 -6.55 -10.63 -14.17
CA MET A 44 -5.25 -10.04 -14.53
C MET A 44 -4.66 -10.63 -15.83
N ARG A 45 -5.48 -11.31 -16.65
CA ARG A 45 -5.07 -12.00 -17.87
C ARG A 45 -6.19 -12.02 -18.90
N TYR A 46 -5.82 -11.90 -20.18
CA TYR A 46 -6.70 -12.15 -21.32
C TYR A 46 -5.95 -12.89 -22.44
N GLY A 47 -6.21 -14.18 -22.61
CA GLY A 47 -5.45 -15.03 -23.54
C GLY A 47 -3.96 -15.01 -23.21
N ASN A 48 -3.14 -14.51 -24.14
CA ASN A 48 -1.68 -14.39 -23.96
C ASN A 48 -1.24 -13.02 -23.40
N LEU A 49 -2.19 -12.15 -23.03
CA LEU A 49 -1.91 -10.88 -22.36
C LEU A 49 -1.97 -11.06 -20.84
N PHE A 50 -0.93 -10.62 -20.13
CA PHE A 50 -0.84 -10.64 -18.67
C PHE A 50 -0.59 -9.23 -18.14
N LEU A 51 -1.36 -8.81 -17.13
CA LEU A 51 -1.21 -7.52 -16.46
C LEU A 51 -0.42 -7.70 -15.16
N ALA A 52 0.53 -6.83 -14.87
CA ALA A 52 1.34 -6.85 -13.66
C ALA A 52 1.60 -5.43 -13.11
N GLY A 53 1.73 -5.30 -11.80
CA GLY A 53 1.94 -4.02 -11.13
C GLY A 53 0.82 -3.03 -11.39
N ASP A 54 1.17 -1.75 -11.58
CA ASP A 54 0.21 -0.65 -11.77
C ASP A 54 -0.73 -0.81 -12.99
N ALA A 55 -0.38 -1.68 -13.95
CA ALA A 55 -1.29 -2.03 -15.04
C ALA A 55 -2.49 -2.87 -14.57
N ALA A 56 -2.36 -3.57 -13.44
CA ALA A 56 -3.38 -4.43 -12.87
C ALA A 56 -3.99 -3.87 -11.57
N HIS A 57 -3.18 -3.23 -10.71
CA HIS A 57 -3.67 -2.77 -9.40
C HIS A 57 -2.87 -1.57 -8.89
N ILE A 58 -3.56 -0.69 -8.16
CA ILE A 58 -2.99 0.51 -7.57
C ILE A 58 -3.44 0.58 -6.12
N VAL A 59 -2.52 0.87 -5.22
CA VAL A 59 -2.72 0.93 -3.76
C VAL A 59 -2.39 2.33 -3.26
N PRO A 60 -3.08 2.84 -2.23
CA PRO A 60 -2.66 4.06 -1.55
C PRO A 60 -1.22 3.89 -1.00
N PRO A 61 -0.37 4.93 -1.09
CA PRO A 61 1.03 4.85 -0.67
C PRO A 61 1.20 4.60 0.83
N THR A 62 0.14 4.79 1.62
CA THR A 62 0.10 4.60 3.08
C THR A 62 0.59 3.24 3.55
N GLY A 63 0.29 2.18 2.78
CA GLY A 63 0.73 0.81 3.10
C GLY A 63 2.11 0.45 2.53
N ALA A 64 2.72 1.31 1.72
CA ALA A 64 3.98 1.08 0.99
C ALA A 64 4.00 -0.23 0.17
N ARG A 65 2.88 -0.56 -0.50
CA ARG A 65 2.69 -1.85 -1.18
C ARG A 65 2.88 -1.88 -2.70
N GLY A 66 2.80 -0.75 -3.41
CA GLY A 66 2.68 -0.73 -4.88
C GLY A 66 3.79 -1.52 -5.59
N LEU A 67 5.04 -1.07 -5.42
CA LEU A 67 6.20 -1.74 -6.01
C LEU A 67 6.38 -3.18 -5.51
N ASN A 68 6.10 -3.44 -4.23
CA ASN A 68 6.24 -4.76 -3.63
C ASN A 68 5.23 -5.77 -4.20
N SER A 69 4.00 -5.35 -4.46
CA SER A 69 2.97 -6.16 -5.11
C SER A 69 3.34 -6.41 -6.58
N ALA A 70 3.84 -5.39 -7.29
CA ALA A 70 4.35 -5.57 -8.66
C ALA A 70 5.48 -6.62 -8.72
N ALA A 71 6.42 -6.60 -7.77
CA ALA A 71 7.49 -7.60 -7.70
C ALA A 71 6.95 -9.03 -7.55
N SER A 72 5.87 -9.21 -6.79
CA SER A 72 5.24 -10.53 -6.63
C SER A 72 4.54 -11.01 -7.90
N ASP A 73 3.88 -10.12 -8.64
CA ASP A 73 3.27 -10.46 -9.92
C ASP A 73 4.33 -10.95 -10.92
N ILE A 74 5.44 -10.22 -11.00
CA ILE A 74 6.57 -10.58 -11.88
C ILE A 74 7.19 -11.90 -11.45
N TYR A 75 7.32 -12.18 -10.16
CA TYR A 75 7.78 -13.48 -9.66
C TYR A 75 6.86 -14.63 -10.13
N TYR A 76 5.54 -14.46 -10.03
CA TYR A 76 4.59 -15.48 -10.49
C TYR A 76 4.61 -15.67 -12.01
N LEU A 77 4.66 -14.58 -12.78
CA LEU A 77 4.77 -14.66 -14.24
C LEU A 77 6.08 -15.29 -14.68
N TYR A 78 7.20 -14.90 -14.06
CA TYR A 78 8.51 -15.47 -14.38
C TYR A 78 8.51 -16.99 -14.24
N HIS A 79 8.02 -17.52 -13.11
CA HIS A 79 7.96 -18.96 -12.91
C HIS A 79 6.97 -19.65 -13.84
N GLY A 80 5.79 -19.06 -14.09
CA GLY A 80 4.84 -19.60 -15.06
C GLY A 80 5.40 -19.64 -16.48
N MET A 81 6.11 -18.58 -16.91
CA MET A 81 6.76 -18.54 -18.22
C MET A 81 7.92 -19.54 -18.32
N MET A 82 8.70 -19.70 -17.25
CA MET A 82 9.79 -20.68 -17.21
C MET A 82 9.24 -22.11 -17.37
N ASP A 83 8.15 -22.45 -16.67
CA ASP A 83 7.52 -23.78 -16.79
C ASP A 83 6.90 -23.99 -18.19
N HIS A 84 6.23 -22.97 -18.75
CA HIS A 84 5.71 -23.01 -20.11
C HIS A 84 6.81 -23.29 -21.15
N TYR A 85 7.87 -22.49 -21.16
CA TYR A 85 8.89 -22.57 -22.21
C TYR A 85 9.87 -23.73 -22.04
N LEU A 86 10.20 -24.13 -20.81
CA LEU A 86 11.18 -25.19 -20.56
C LEU A 86 10.56 -26.56 -20.39
N LYS A 87 9.28 -26.64 -20.00
CA LYS A 87 8.61 -27.91 -19.66
C LYS A 87 7.30 -28.12 -20.43
N GLY A 88 6.80 -27.13 -21.16
CA GLY A 88 5.50 -27.19 -21.83
C GLY A 88 4.33 -27.21 -20.84
N ASP A 89 4.50 -26.66 -19.64
CA ASP A 89 3.48 -26.64 -18.58
C ASP A 89 2.89 -25.24 -18.40
N ASP A 90 1.61 -25.10 -18.76
CA ASP A 90 0.87 -23.84 -18.72
C ASP A 90 0.20 -23.59 -17.36
N ALA A 91 0.24 -24.55 -16.43
CA ALA A 91 -0.53 -24.49 -15.19
C ALA A 91 -0.26 -23.21 -14.38
N GLY A 92 0.99 -22.76 -14.34
CA GLY A 92 1.39 -21.51 -13.67
C GLY A 92 0.79 -20.25 -14.32
N LEU A 93 0.71 -20.21 -15.65
CA LEU A 93 0.13 -19.10 -16.40
C LEU A 93 -1.40 -19.09 -16.33
N GLU A 94 -2.04 -20.27 -16.38
CA GLU A 94 -3.49 -20.42 -16.21
C GLU A 94 -3.95 -19.99 -14.81
N ALA A 95 -3.17 -20.33 -13.78
CA ALA A 95 -3.46 -19.97 -12.39
C ALA A 95 -3.00 -18.55 -12.00
N TYR A 96 -2.33 -17.81 -12.89
CA TYR A 96 -1.69 -16.52 -12.58
C TYR A 96 -2.63 -15.52 -11.89
N SER A 97 -3.78 -15.23 -12.52
CA SER A 97 -4.72 -14.23 -12.00
C SER A 97 -5.19 -14.57 -10.59
N ALA A 98 -5.56 -15.83 -10.34
CA ALA A 98 -6.04 -16.25 -9.03
C ALA A 98 -4.94 -16.13 -7.96
N LYS A 99 -3.70 -16.54 -8.29
CA LYS A 99 -2.56 -16.48 -7.38
C LYS A 99 -2.16 -15.04 -7.04
N ALA A 100 -2.06 -14.18 -8.06
CA ALA A 100 -1.72 -12.77 -7.88
C ALA A 100 -2.81 -12.01 -7.10
N LEU A 101 -4.08 -12.17 -7.47
CA LEU A 101 -5.20 -11.49 -6.81
C LEU A 101 -5.33 -11.84 -5.33
N ALA A 102 -5.07 -13.09 -4.94
CA ALA A 102 -5.08 -13.50 -3.53
C ALA A 102 -4.11 -12.69 -2.66
N ARG A 103 -2.99 -12.22 -3.24
CA ARG A 103 -2.03 -11.37 -2.56
C ARG A 103 -2.35 -9.89 -2.69
N VAL A 104 -2.74 -9.45 -3.89
CA VAL A 104 -3.14 -8.05 -4.16
C VAL A 104 -4.26 -7.62 -3.22
N TRP A 105 -5.28 -8.45 -2.98
CA TRP A 105 -6.36 -8.10 -2.06
C TRP A 105 -5.92 -7.98 -0.60
N LYS A 106 -4.96 -8.80 -0.15
CA LYS A 106 -4.39 -8.66 1.21
C LYS A 106 -3.64 -7.34 1.34
N ALA A 107 -2.87 -6.96 0.30
CA ALA A 107 -2.18 -5.69 0.25
C ALA A 107 -3.17 -4.49 0.19
N GLN A 108 -4.23 -4.59 -0.60
CA GLN A 108 -5.29 -3.58 -0.68
C GLN A 108 -5.99 -3.38 0.66
N ARG A 109 -6.39 -4.47 1.32
CA ARG A 109 -7.01 -4.43 2.65
C ARG A 109 -6.11 -3.70 3.65
N PHE A 110 -4.82 -4.04 3.67
CA PHE A 110 -3.87 -3.40 4.60
C PHE A 110 -3.66 -1.92 4.29
N SER A 111 -3.44 -1.56 3.02
CA SER A 111 -3.27 -0.16 2.61
C SER A 111 -4.51 0.69 2.86
N TRP A 112 -5.70 0.13 2.61
CA TRP A 112 -6.97 0.79 2.93
C TRP A 112 -7.11 1.00 4.43
N TRP A 113 -6.88 -0.03 5.24
CA TRP A 113 -6.97 0.05 6.70
C TRP A 113 -6.01 1.11 7.28
N MET A 114 -4.75 1.12 6.85
CA MET A 114 -3.77 2.15 7.25
C MET A 114 -4.20 3.56 6.82
N THR A 115 -4.82 3.70 5.64
CA THR A 115 -5.32 5.00 5.17
C THR A 115 -6.46 5.50 6.06
N THR A 116 -7.42 4.64 6.37
CA THR A 116 -8.54 4.96 7.26
C THR A 116 -8.08 5.29 8.67
N LEU A 117 -7.05 4.61 9.18
CA LEU A 117 -6.53 4.81 10.53
C LEU A 117 -5.74 6.12 10.70
N LEU A 118 -5.00 6.54 9.66
CA LEU A 118 -4.01 7.63 9.76
C LEU A 118 -4.40 8.94 9.08
N HIS A 119 -5.53 8.99 8.37
CA HIS A 119 -6.01 10.20 7.68
C HIS A 119 -7.29 10.76 8.29
N THR A 120 -7.42 12.08 8.21
CA THR A 120 -8.68 12.78 8.50
C THR A 120 -9.46 12.94 7.21
N PHE A 121 -10.72 12.48 7.16
CA PHE A 121 -11.59 12.69 6.02
C PHE A 121 -12.53 13.89 6.25
N PRO A 122 -12.85 14.69 5.22
CA PRO A 122 -13.68 15.89 5.37
C PRO A 122 -15.05 15.63 6.01
N ASP A 123 -15.65 14.48 5.70
CA ASP A 123 -17.01 14.12 6.11
C ASP A 123 -17.05 13.18 7.33
N THR A 124 -15.93 12.99 8.03
CA THR A 124 -15.88 12.12 9.23
C THR A 124 -16.72 12.70 10.36
N ILE A 125 -17.74 11.96 10.80
CA ILE A 125 -18.57 12.35 11.95
C ILE A 125 -17.83 12.12 13.29
N PRO A 126 -18.23 12.79 14.39
CA PRO A 126 -17.56 12.65 15.69
C PRO A 126 -17.48 11.20 16.20
N TYR A 127 -18.48 10.38 15.90
CA TYR A 127 -18.51 8.97 16.26
C TYR A 127 -17.37 8.19 15.59
N ASP A 128 -17.22 8.32 14.27
CA ASP A 128 -16.17 7.66 13.50
C ASP A 128 -14.77 8.12 13.92
N LYS A 129 -14.62 9.41 14.24
CA LYS A 129 -13.36 9.94 14.79
C LYS A 129 -13.01 9.32 16.14
N LYS A 130 -14.01 9.08 17.00
CA LYS A 130 -13.79 8.39 18.27
C LYS A 130 -13.41 6.93 18.05
N LEU A 131 -14.05 6.24 17.11
CA LEU A 131 -13.65 4.87 16.72
C LEU A 131 -12.22 4.81 16.18
N GLN A 132 -11.83 5.72 15.27
CA GLN A 132 -10.46 5.81 14.76
C GLN A 132 -9.43 5.96 15.89
N SER A 133 -9.74 6.81 16.89
CA SER A 133 -8.87 7.00 18.05
C SER A 133 -8.80 5.74 18.92
N THR A 134 -9.95 5.09 19.17
CA THR A 134 -10.03 3.83 19.92
C THR A 134 -9.26 2.70 19.22
N ASP A 135 -9.30 2.62 17.88
CA ASP A 135 -8.56 1.63 17.11
C ASP A 135 -7.05 1.84 17.23
N LEU A 136 -6.58 3.10 17.21
CA LEU A 136 -5.17 3.44 17.48
C LEU A 136 -4.78 3.06 18.92
N GLU A 137 -5.60 3.39 19.92
CA GLU A 137 -5.37 3.02 21.31
C GLU A 137 -5.30 1.50 21.50
N TYR A 138 -6.19 0.75 20.86
CA TYR A 138 -6.15 -0.72 20.86
C TYR A 138 -4.89 -1.25 20.20
N LEU A 139 -4.49 -0.68 19.06
CA LEU A 139 -3.28 -1.08 18.36
C LEU A 139 -2.05 -0.94 19.27
N PHE A 140 -1.93 0.16 20.01
CA PHE A 140 -0.78 0.37 20.91
C PHE A 140 -0.87 -0.37 22.25
N SER A 141 -2.01 -0.97 22.59
CA SER A 141 -2.20 -1.70 23.85
C SER A 141 -2.25 -3.22 23.70
N SER A 142 -2.19 -3.74 22.47
CA SER A 142 -2.30 -5.17 22.18
C SER A 142 -1.14 -5.69 21.33
N ASP A 143 -0.33 -6.58 21.90
CA ASP A 143 0.77 -7.26 21.18
C ASP A 143 0.28 -8.04 19.96
N ALA A 144 -0.91 -8.62 20.04
CA ALA A 144 -1.52 -9.33 18.92
C ALA A 144 -1.88 -8.38 17.77
N ALA A 145 -2.40 -7.18 18.09
CA ALA A 145 -2.69 -6.16 17.09
C ALA A 145 -1.40 -5.62 16.45
N LEU A 146 -0.37 -5.32 17.25
CA LEU A 146 0.95 -4.91 16.76
C LEU A 146 1.57 -5.97 15.84
N SER A 147 1.49 -7.24 16.23
CA SER A 147 2.00 -8.36 15.44
C SER A 147 1.31 -8.45 14.08
N SER A 148 -0.02 -8.26 14.04
CA SER A 148 -0.77 -8.23 12.79
C SER A 148 -0.39 -7.05 11.89
N VAL A 149 -0.08 -5.89 12.47
CA VAL A 149 0.46 -4.78 11.67
C VAL A 149 1.84 -5.11 11.15
N ALA A 150 2.73 -5.64 12.00
CA ALA A 150 4.10 -5.95 11.63
C ALA A 150 4.19 -6.98 10.50
N GLU A 151 3.46 -8.09 10.57
CA GLU A 151 3.45 -9.11 9.51
C GLU A 151 2.95 -8.56 8.17
N ASN A 152 1.94 -7.68 8.21
CA ASN A 152 1.44 -7.05 7.00
C ASN A 152 2.45 -6.03 6.50
N TYR A 153 3.09 -5.26 7.38
CA TYR A 153 4.06 -4.21 7.04
C TYR A 153 5.33 -4.76 6.38
N VAL A 154 5.90 -5.85 6.91
CA VAL A 154 7.07 -6.52 6.28
C VAL A 154 6.71 -7.26 4.99
N GLY A 155 5.43 -7.62 4.83
CA GLY A 155 4.90 -8.30 3.66
C GLY A 155 4.75 -9.80 3.88
N LEU A 156 3.64 -10.33 3.36
CA LEU A 156 3.29 -11.74 3.49
C LEU A 156 4.13 -12.63 2.56
N PRO A 157 4.32 -13.93 2.90
CA PRO A 157 5.06 -14.90 2.08
C PRO A 157 4.57 -15.02 0.62
N PHE A 158 5.47 -15.52 -0.25
CA PHE A 158 5.28 -15.61 -1.71
C PHE A 158 4.60 -16.92 -2.15
#